data_AF-A0A5F8G7H0-F1
#
_entry.id   AF-A0A5F8G7H0-F1
#
_cell.length_a   1.000
_cell.length_b   1.000
_cell.length_c   1.000
_cell.angle_alpha   90.00
_cell.angle_beta   90.00
_cell.angle_gamma   90.00
#
_symmetry.space_group_name_H-M   'P 1'
#
loop_
_entity.id
_entity.type
_entity.pdbx_description
1 polymer ?
#
loop_
_entity_poly.entity_id
_entity_poly.type
_entity_poly.pdbx_seq_one_letter_code
_entity_poly.pdbx_strand_id
1 'polypeptide(L)'
;MSRTVVVLGGGISGLAACYHLIRAPRPPKVVLIEASQRLGGWIRSVQREDGAVFELGPRGIRPAGELGARTLLMVMLGGSWLQALEDGEQTLAQELFQQAAQEAVATQLGLRKPPSQSLVSLHKSCIPQYTLGHWQRLEAAAQFLANHQLPLTLAGASYEGVSVNDCIESGRRAATHVLRNLDL
;
A
#
# COMPACT_ATOMS: atom_id res chain seq x y z
N MET A 1 -4.85 26.62 23.41
CA MET A 1 -4.51 26.50 21.97
C MET A 1 -5.01 25.16 21.46
N SER A 2 -5.50 25.07 20.21
CA SER A 2 -5.83 23.78 19.59
C SER A 2 -4.57 22.93 19.48
N ARG A 3 -4.56 21.72 20.07
CA ARG A 3 -3.46 20.76 19.88
C ARG A 3 -3.35 20.43 18.38
N THR A 4 -2.12 20.26 17.89
CA THR A 4 -1.84 19.93 16.49
C THR A 4 -1.36 18.48 16.42
N VAL A 5 -1.95 17.69 15.53
CA VAL A 5 -1.53 16.32 15.21
C VAL A 5 -0.92 16.31 13.83
N VAL A 6 0.30 15.82 13.72
CA VAL A 6 0.99 15.62 12.44
C VAL A 6 0.88 14.15 12.06
N VAL A 7 0.35 13.87 10.87
CA VAL A 7 0.31 12.52 10.29
C VAL A 7 1.38 12.44 9.21
N LEU A 8 2.33 11.53 9.39
CA LEU A 8 3.43 11.30 8.44
C LEU A 8 3.08 10.10 7.55
N GLY A 9 2.96 10.35 6.25
CA GLY A 9 2.60 9.37 5.22
C GLY A 9 1.14 9.48 4.77
N GLY A 10 0.95 9.90 3.52
CA GLY A 10 -0.31 9.98 2.79
C GLY A 10 -0.79 8.66 2.20
N GLY A 11 -0.37 7.53 2.77
CA GLY A 11 -0.86 6.20 2.44
C GLY A 11 -2.26 5.91 3.02
N ILE A 12 -2.77 4.71 2.80
CA ILE A 12 -4.10 4.26 3.25
C ILE A 12 -4.30 4.53 4.75
N SER A 13 -3.34 4.11 5.59
CA SER A 13 -3.44 4.25 7.04
C SER A 13 -3.38 5.70 7.52
N GLY A 14 -2.55 6.54 6.89
CA GLY A 14 -2.46 7.95 7.25
C GLY A 14 -3.70 8.74 6.84
N LEU A 15 -4.25 8.46 5.65
CA LEU A 15 -5.54 9.04 5.23
C LEU A 15 -6.68 8.59 6.14
N ALA A 16 -6.73 7.30 6.52
CA ALA A 16 -7.70 6.80 7.48
C ALA A 16 -7.55 7.48 8.85
N ALA A 17 -6.32 7.65 9.34
CA ALA A 17 -6.07 8.37 10.59
C ALA A 17 -6.57 9.82 10.51
N CYS A 18 -6.23 10.57 9.45
CA CYS A 18 -6.73 11.92 9.22
C CYS A 18 -8.25 11.96 9.21
N TYR A 19 -8.90 11.06 8.48
CA TYR A 19 -10.36 10.97 8.40
C TYR A 19 -11.02 10.81 9.78
N HIS A 20 -10.45 9.97 10.64
CA HIS A 20 -10.97 9.76 11.99
C HIS A 20 -10.65 10.92 12.95
N LEU A 21 -9.47 11.54 12.83
CA LEU A 21 -9.07 12.70 13.66
C LEU A 21 -9.98 13.91 13.42
N ILE A 22 -10.26 14.27 12.15
CA ILE A 22 -11.08 15.44 11.81
C ILE A 22 -12.57 15.26 12.15
N ARG A 23 -13.01 14.01 12.36
CA ARG A 23 -14.39 13.66 12.73
C ARG A 23 -14.60 13.48 14.23
N ALA A 24 -13.56 13.68 15.05
CA ALA A 24 -13.70 13.65 16.49
C ALA A 24 -14.63 14.77 16.99
N PRO A 25 -15.30 14.62 18.15
CA PRO A 25 -16.16 15.67 18.72
C PRO A 25 -15.43 17.00 18.96
N ARG A 26 -14.13 16.93 19.27
CA ARG A 26 -13.22 18.08 19.42
C ARG A 26 -12.01 17.85 18.52
N PRO A 27 -12.13 18.12 17.21
CA PRO A 27 -11.09 17.77 16.26
C PRO A 27 -9.84 18.65 16.49
N PRO A 28 -8.63 18.05 16.58
CA PRO A 28 -7.39 18.82 16.62
C PRO A 28 -7.10 19.43 15.24
N LYS A 29 -6.14 20.35 15.18
CA LYS A 29 -5.55 20.74 13.89
C LYS A 29 -4.77 19.56 13.33
N VAL A 30 -5.14 19.05 12.16
CA VAL A 30 -4.45 17.92 11.50
C VAL A 30 -3.57 18.45 10.37
N VAL A 31 -2.30 18.02 10.36
CA VAL A 31 -1.35 18.30 9.29
C VAL A 31 -0.89 16.97 8.69
N LEU A 32 -1.20 16.72 7.43
CA LEU A 32 -0.74 15.54 6.70
C LEU A 32 0.51 15.89 5.90
N ILE A 33 1.58 15.10 6.05
CA ILE A 33 2.82 15.24 5.29
C ILE A 33 3.02 13.96 4.49
N GLU A 34 3.19 14.10 3.19
CA GLU A 34 3.48 13.01 2.27
C GLU A 34 4.70 13.39 1.43
N ALA A 35 5.63 12.44 1.28
CA ALA A 35 6.87 12.69 0.55
C ALA A 35 6.67 12.70 -0.97
N SER A 36 5.70 11.94 -1.47
CA SER A 36 5.38 11.88 -2.89
C SER A 36 4.43 12.99 -3.34
N GLN A 37 4.29 13.14 -4.65
CA GLN A 37 3.42 14.14 -5.28
C GLN A 37 1.92 13.80 -5.18
N ARG A 38 1.55 12.68 -4.53
CA ARG A 38 0.15 12.23 -4.45
C ARG A 38 -0.14 11.48 -3.16
N LEU A 39 -1.42 11.37 -2.84
CA LEU A 39 -1.91 10.54 -1.76
C LEU A 39 -2.35 9.15 -2.28
N GLY A 40 -2.63 8.23 -1.36
CA GLY A 40 -3.19 6.89 -1.65
C GLY A 40 -2.20 5.74 -1.51
N GLY A 41 -0.93 6.01 -1.19
CA GLY A 41 0.11 4.98 -1.06
C GLY A 41 0.25 4.20 -2.37
N TRP A 42 0.30 2.87 -2.31
CA TRP A 42 0.45 2.05 -3.51
C TRP A 42 -0.80 1.91 -4.38
N ILE A 43 -1.98 2.31 -3.89
CA ILE A 43 -3.21 2.24 -4.68
C ILE A 43 -3.25 3.40 -5.67
N ARG A 44 -3.57 3.10 -6.95
CA ARG A 44 -3.71 4.10 -8.01
C ARG A 44 -4.60 3.61 -9.15
N SER A 45 -5.61 4.39 -9.51
CA SER A 45 -6.35 4.19 -10.76
C SER A 45 -5.65 4.90 -11.91
N VAL A 46 -5.53 4.24 -13.06
CA VAL A 46 -5.03 4.82 -14.31
C VAL A 46 -6.10 4.65 -15.38
N GLN A 47 -6.62 5.76 -15.91
CA GLN A 47 -7.57 5.77 -17.01
C GLN A 47 -6.83 6.02 -18.33
N ARG A 48 -7.09 5.21 -19.35
CA ARG A 48 -6.60 5.36 -20.71
C ARG A 48 -7.59 6.16 -21.56
N GLU A 49 -7.10 6.71 -22.68
CA GLU A 49 -7.90 7.49 -23.63
C GLU A 49 -9.05 6.69 -24.25
N ASP A 50 -8.88 5.37 -24.39
CA ASP A 50 -9.89 4.44 -24.89
C ASP A 50 -10.94 4.05 -23.83
N GLY A 51 -10.87 4.64 -22.63
CA GLY A 51 -11.80 4.39 -21.53
C GLY A 51 -11.41 3.23 -20.62
N ALA A 52 -10.31 2.50 -20.89
CA ALA A 52 -9.85 1.42 -20.01
C ALA A 52 -9.37 1.98 -18.66
N VAL A 53 -9.76 1.33 -17.56
CA VAL A 53 -9.36 1.71 -16.19
C VAL A 53 -8.53 0.58 -15.58
N PHE A 54 -7.32 0.91 -15.13
CA PHE A 54 -6.43 0.00 -14.43
C PHE A 54 -6.35 0.36 -12.95
N GLU A 55 -6.72 -0.58 -12.08
CA GLU A 55 -6.54 -0.47 -10.64
C GLU A 55 -5.18 -1.05 -10.24
N LEU A 56 -4.24 -0.17 -9.92
CA LEU A 56 -2.88 -0.52 -9.51
C LEU A 56 -2.80 -0.70 -7.99
N GLY A 57 -1.94 -1.64 -7.60
CA GLY A 57 -1.55 -1.89 -6.23
C GLY A 57 -0.75 -3.18 -6.13
N PRO A 58 -0.01 -3.39 -5.04
CA PRO A 58 0.79 -4.61 -4.84
C PRO A 58 -0.09 -5.86 -4.72
N ARG A 59 -1.35 -5.65 -4.33
CA ARG A 59 -2.44 -6.61 -4.49
C ARG A 59 -3.58 -5.88 -5.16
N GLY A 60 -3.93 -6.28 -6.38
CA GLY A 60 -4.97 -5.59 -7.12
C GLY A 60 -6.38 -5.98 -6.68
N ILE A 61 -7.31 -5.06 -6.95
CA ILE A 61 -8.74 -5.25 -6.76
C ILE A 61 -9.25 -5.99 -7.98
N ARG A 62 -9.95 -7.12 -7.78
CA ARG A 62 -10.59 -7.83 -8.90
C ARG A 62 -11.86 -7.08 -9.28
N PRO A 63 -12.00 -6.61 -10.54
CA PRO A 63 -13.25 -6.03 -10.97
C PRO A 63 -14.36 -7.10 -10.95
N ALA A 64 -15.54 -6.71 -10.51
CA ALA A 64 -16.74 -7.55 -10.55
C ALA A 64 -17.52 -7.34 -11.85
N GLY A 65 -18.31 -8.33 -12.25
CA GLY A 65 -19.16 -8.26 -13.44
C GLY A 65 -18.50 -8.73 -14.73
N GLU A 66 -19.24 -8.63 -15.84
CA GLU A 66 -18.87 -9.25 -17.12
C GLU A 66 -17.59 -8.66 -17.74
N LEU A 67 -17.32 -7.37 -17.54
CA LEU A 67 -16.06 -6.72 -17.91
C LEU A 67 -14.87 -7.22 -17.07
N GLY A 68 -15.07 -7.46 -15.78
CA GLY A 68 -14.06 -8.04 -14.89
C GLY A 68 -13.76 -9.51 -15.21
N ALA A 69 -14.79 -10.26 -15.61
CA ALA A 69 -14.66 -11.63 -16.09
C ALA A 69 -14.00 -11.75 -17.46
N ARG A 70 -14.09 -10.70 -18.31
CA ARG A 70 -13.60 -10.73 -19.69
C ARG A 70 -12.18 -10.17 -19.90
N THR A 71 -11.61 -9.33 -19.00
CA THR A 71 -10.57 -8.39 -19.51
C THR A 71 -9.38 -8.04 -18.59
N LEU A 72 -9.24 -8.53 -17.36
CA LEU A 72 -8.01 -8.22 -16.59
C LEU A 72 -7.27 -9.47 -16.10
N LEU A 73 -6.32 -9.95 -16.92
CA LEU A 73 -5.30 -10.88 -16.44
C LEU A 73 -4.26 -10.08 -15.67
N MET A 74 -4.44 -10.07 -14.36
CA MET A 74 -3.46 -9.53 -13.45
C MET A 74 -2.37 -10.55 -13.22
N VAL A 75 -1.20 -10.32 -13.83
CA VAL A 75 -0.01 -11.14 -13.60
C VAL A 75 0.84 -10.46 -12.54
N MET A 76 1.11 -11.19 -11.45
CA MET A 76 1.98 -10.74 -10.38
C MET A 76 3.37 -11.34 -10.59
N LEU A 77 4.34 -10.48 -10.87
CA LEU A 77 5.76 -10.86 -11.00
C LEU A 77 6.52 -10.35 -9.77
N GLY A 78 7.44 -11.15 -9.25
CA GLY A 78 8.16 -10.84 -8.02
C GLY A 78 8.99 -12.02 -7.53
N GLY A 79 9.10 -12.15 -6.20
CA GLY A 79 9.80 -13.26 -5.56
C GLY A 79 11.30 -13.26 -5.84
N SER A 80 11.92 -14.45 -5.74
CA SER A 80 13.36 -14.63 -5.95
C SER A 80 13.84 -14.25 -7.34
N TRP A 81 12.97 -14.38 -8.36
CA TRP A 81 13.28 -13.96 -9.72
C TRP A 81 13.53 -12.45 -9.81
N LEU A 82 12.63 -11.64 -9.27
CA LEU A 82 12.83 -10.19 -9.24
C LEU A 82 14.03 -9.80 -8.37
N GLN A 83 14.21 -10.46 -7.22
CA GLN A 83 15.36 -10.21 -6.35
C GLN A 83 16.69 -10.49 -7.07
N ALA A 84 16.80 -11.59 -7.81
CA ALA A 84 18.01 -11.92 -8.57
C ALA A 84 18.28 -10.90 -9.70
N LEU A 85 17.24 -10.33 -10.31
CA LEU A 85 17.41 -9.26 -11.30
C LEU A 85 17.90 -7.95 -10.66
N GLU A 86 17.39 -7.62 -9.47
CA GLU A 86 17.83 -6.46 -8.69
C GLU A 86 19.28 -6.61 -8.21
N ASP A 87 19.66 -7.79 -7.73
CA ASP A 87 21.02 -8.10 -7.27
C ASP A 87 22.03 -8.14 -8.44
N GLY A 88 21.58 -8.51 -9.64
CA GLY A 88 22.41 -8.62 -10.84
C GLY A 88 22.65 -7.31 -11.59
N GLU A 89 22.29 -6.15 -11.03
CA GLU A 89 22.38 -4.81 -11.63
C GLU A 89 21.75 -4.71 -13.05
N GLN A 90 20.78 -5.58 -13.37
CA GLN A 90 20.12 -5.55 -14.68
C GLN A 90 19.15 -4.38 -14.79
N THR A 91 19.06 -3.79 -15.98
CA THR A 91 18.06 -2.76 -16.28
C THR A 91 16.66 -3.37 -16.22
N LEU A 92 15.87 -2.96 -15.23
CA LEU A 92 14.47 -3.40 -15.04
C LEU A 92 13.52 -2.67 -16.01
N ALA A 93 13.66 -2.95 -17.30
CA ALA A 93 12.82 -2.39 -18.37
C ALA A 93 11.39 -2.95 -18.31
N GLN A 94 10.39 -2.15 -18.71
CA GLN A 94 8.99 -2.59 -18.67
C GLN A 94 8.72 -3.76 -19.64
N GLU A 95 9.44 -3.79 -20.75
CA GLU A 95 9.35 -4.82 -21.78
C GLU A 95 9.66 -6.21 -21.23
N LEU A 96 10.64 -6.32 -20.32
CA LEU A 96 11.00 -7.58 -19.66
C LEU A 96 9.82 -8.15 -18.88
N PHE A 97 9.17 -7.32 -18.04
CA PHE A 97 8.02 -7.74 -17.25
C PHE A 97 6.81 -8.07 -18.13
N GLN A 98 6.59 -7.30 -19.20
CA GLN A 98 5.51 -7.58 -20.14
C GLN A 98 5.70 -8.93 -20.84
N GLN A 99 6.92 -9.23 -21.30
CA GLN A 99 7.23 -10.50 -21.95
C GLN A 99 7.07 -11.68 -21.00
N ALA A 100 7.62 -11.59 -19.78
CA ALA A 100 7.47 -12.62 -18.76
C ALA A 100 5.99 -12.88 -18.42
N ALA A 101 5.18 -11.82 -18.33
CA ALA A 101 3.75 -11.95 -18.08
C ALA A 101 3.01 -12.62 -19.25
N GLN A 102 3.32 -12.26 -20.49
CA GLN A 102 2.72 -12.87 -21.68
C GLN A 102 3.07 -14.36 -21.80
N GLU A 103 4.33 -14.73 -21.54
CA GLU A 103 4.77 -16.12 -21.55
C GLU A 103 4.07 -16.94 -20.47
N ALA A 104 3.96 -16.40 -19.25
CA ALA A 104 3.24 -17.05 -18.15
C ALA A 104 1.77 -17.28 -18.51
N VAL A 105 1.10 -16.28 -19.08
CA VAL A 105 -0.30 -16.37 -19.53
C VAL A 105 -0.47 -17.38 -20.67
N ALA A 106 0.43 -17.38 -21.65
CA ALA A 106 0.39 -18.33 -22.76
C ALA A 106 0.57 -19.77 -22.28
N THR A 107 1.48 -19.98 -21.33
CA THR A 107 1.81 -21.31 -20.79
C THR A 107 0.73 -21.83 -19.85
N GLN A 108 0.25 -20.99 -18.92
CA GLN A 108 -0.65 -21.41 -17.84
C GLN A 108 -2.12 -21.39 -18.25
N LEU A 109 -2.51 -20.46 -19.14
CA LEU A 109 -3.90 -20.25 -19.54
C LEU A 109 -4.16 -20.56 -21.02
N GLY A 110 -3.13 -20.89 -21.80
CA GLY A 110 -3.25 -21.17 -23.24
C GLY A 110 -3.55 -19.94 -24.10
N LEU A 111 -3.51 -18.73 -23.52
CA LEU A 111 -3.86 -17.48 -24.19
C LEU A 111 -2.64 -16.93 -24.92
N ARG A 112 -2.50 -17.30 -26.20
CA ARG A 112 -1.34 -16.94 -27.04
C ARG A 112 -1.51 -15.64 -27.83
N LYS A 113 -2.72 -15.09 -27.86
CA LYS A 113 -2.97 -13.80 -28.55
C LYS A 113 -2.41 -12.66 -27.69
N PRO A 114 -1.77 -11.65 -28.30
CA PRO A 114 -1.30 -10.49 -27.56
C PRO A 114 -2.49 -9.75 -26.91
N PRO A 115 -2.30 -9.16 -25.71
CA PRO A 115 -3.34 -8.38 -25.06
C PRO A 115 -3.65 -7.13 -25.87
N SER A 116 -4.92 -6.70 -25.89
CA SER A 116 -5.34 -5.44 -26.53
C SER A 116 -4.77 -4.22 -25.80
N GLN A 117 -4.57 -4.33 -24.48
CA GLN A 117 -4.00 -3.29 -23.63
C GLN A 117 -3.07 -3.94 -22.60
N SER A 118 -1.93 -3.31 -22.31
CA SER A 118 -1.03 -3.69 -21.22
C SER A 118 -0.62 -2.48 -20.39
N LEU A 119 -0.36 -2.75 -19.11
CA LEU A 119 0.21 -1.78 -18.19
C LEU A 119 1.14 -2.53 -17.23
N VAL A 120 2.40 -2.12 -17.20
CA VAL A 120 3.40 -2.64 -16.28
C VAL A 120 3.63 -1.61 -15.19
N SER A 121 3.56 -2.04 -13.92
CA SER A 121 3.91 -1.19 -12.78
C SER A 121 4.83 -1.95 -11.84
N LEU A 122 6.04 -1.44 -11.68
CA LEU A 122 7.01 -1.98 -10.73
C LEU A 122 6.85 -1.26 -9.39
N HIS A 123 6.57 -2.02 -8.33
CA HIS A 123 6.41 -1.51 -6.98
C HIS A 123 7.56 -2.03 -6.09
N LYS A 124 8.59 -1.21 -5.88
CA LYS A 124 9.72 -1.56 -5.00
C LYS A 124 9.30 -1.52 -3.54
N SER A 125 9.76 -2.49 -2.74
CA SER A 125 9.52 -2.57 -1.29
C SER A 125 8.05 -2.36 -0.88
N CYS A 126 7.11 -2.88 -1.69
CA CYS A 126 5.69 -2.54 -1.57
C CYS A 126 4.87 -3.44 -0.64
N ILE A 127 5.36 -4.65 -0.36
CA ILE A 127 4.75 -5.60 0.57
C ILE A 127 5.77 -5.89 1.69
N PRO A 128 5.56 -5.34 2.90
CA PRO A 128 6.38 -5.68 4.05
C PRO A 128 6.41 -7.19 4.30
N GLN A 129 7.61 -7.73 4.55
CA GLN A 129 7.81 -9.14 4.85
C GLN A 129 7.92 -9.33 6.37
N TYR A 130 6.92 -9.97 6.97
CA TYR A 130 6.90 -10.27 8.39
C TYR A 130 7.69 -11.55 8.67
N THR A 131 9.01 -11.43 8.64
CA THR A 131 9.93 -12.55 8.92
C THR A 131 9.84 -13.02 10.37
N LEU A 132 10.45 -14.17 10.67
CA LEU A 132 10.66 -14.60 12.06
C LEU A 132 11.25 -13.45 12.89
N GLY A 133 10.75 -13.28 14.10
CA GLY A 133 11.12 -12.14 14.93
C GLY A 133 10.17 -10.94 14.84
N HIS A 134 9.18 -10.92 13.92
CA HIS A 134 8.35 -9.74 13.67
C HIS A 134 7.63 -9.23 14.92
N TRP A 135 6.99 -10.12 15.67
CA TRP A 135 6.28 -9.74 16.88
C TRP A 135 7.22 -9.14 17.95
N GLN A 136 8.44 -9.67 18.11
CA GLN A 136 9.44 -9.08 19.02
C GLN A 136 9.85 -7.67 18.58
N ARG A 137 9.98 -7.44 17.26
CA ARG A 137 10.31 -6.10 16.74
C ARG A 137 9.19 -5.10 17.02
N LEU A 138 7.93 -5.52 16.89
CA LEU A 138 6.78 -4.68 17.25
C LEU A 138 6.73 -4.39 18.75
N GLU A 139 6.95 -5.41 19.58
CA GLU A 139 6.99 -5.26 21.04
C GLU A 139 8.12 -4.32 21.48
N ALA A 140 9.33 -4.51 20.95
CA ALA A 140 10.46 -3.64 21.25
C ALA A 140 10.19 -2.18 20.83
N ALA A 141 9.57 -1.96 19.67
CA ALA A 141 9.18 -0.62 19.23
C ALA A 141 8.15 0.00 20.19
N ALA A 142 7.11 -0.75 20.57
CA ALA A 142 6.08 -0.28 21.49
C ALA A 142 6.66 0.04 22.89
N GLN A 143 7.52 -0.82 23.42
CA GLN A 143 8.22 -0.59 24.69
C GLN A 143 9.12 0.64 24.63
N PHE A 144 9.85 0.84 23.52
CA PHE A 144 10.69 2.02 23.34
C PHE A 144 9.86 3.31 23.37
N LEU A 145 8.75 3.36 22.63
CA LEU A 145 7.86 4.54 22.64
C LEU A 145 7.30 4.82 24.04
N ALA A 146 6.89 3.78 24.77
CA ALA A 146 6.34 3.91 26.12
C ALA A 146 7.39 4.36 27.15
N ASN A 147 8.56 3.72 27.16
CA ASN A 147 9.64 4.01 28.11
C ASN A 147 10.19 5.44 27.95
N HIS A 148 10.19 5.96 26.73
CA HIS A 148 10.61 7.32 26.43
C HIS A 148 9.46 8.34 26.39
N GLN A 149 8.23 7.91 26.71
CA GLN A 149 7.02 8.77 26.72
C GLN A 149 6.87 9.60 25.43
N LEU A 150 7.20 9.00 24.28
CA LEU A 150 7.20 9.71 23.00
C LEU A 150 5.75 9.93 22.55
N PRO A 151 5.35 11.16 22.17
CA PRO A 151 4.03 11.46 21.63
C PRO A 151 3.93 11.01 20.15
N LEU A 152 4.19 9.72 19.91
CA LEU A 152 4.26 9.10 18.60
C LEU A 152 3.42 7.81 18.58
N THR A 153 2.66 7.62 17.51
CA THR A 153 1.86 6.41 17.28
C THR A 153 2.17 5.85 15.91
N LEU A 154 2.36 4.54 15.85
CA LEU A 154 2.71 3.83 14.62
C LEU A 154 1.44 3.28 13.94
N ALA A 155 1.37 3.40 12.62
CA ALA A 155 0.28 2.87 11.81
C ALA A 155 0.78 2.53 10.40
N GLY A 156 0.19 1.52 9.77
CA GLY A 156 0.61 1.11 8.42
C GLY A 156 0.80 -0.38 8.23
N ALA A 157 1.02 -0.73 6.95
CA ALA A 157 1.28 -2.10 6.51
C ALA A 157 2.57 -2.70 7.08
N SER A 158 3.45 -1.90 7.69
CA SER A 158 4.70 -2.38 8.28
C SER A 158 4.52 -3.04 9.64
N TYR A 159 3.33 -2.93 10.25
CA TYR A 159 3.10 -3.33 11.63
C TYR A 159 2.20 -4.57 11.74
N GLU A 160 0.88 -4.39 11.74
CA GLU A 160 -0.07 -5.42 12.21
C GLU A 160 -0.96 -6.00 11.10
N GLY A 161 -0.59 -5.81 9.83
CA GLY A 161 -1.33 -6.39 8.70
C GLY A 161 -1.08 -5.65 7.40
N VAL A 162 -0.99 -6.40 6.31
CA VAL A 162 -0.63 -5.91 4.98
C VAL A 162 -1.84 -5.70 4.06
N SER A 163 -3.07 -5.96 4.50
CA SER A 163 -4.27 -5.74 3.68
C SER A 163 -4.73 -4.28 3.73
N VAL A 164 -5.56 -3.90 2.77
CA VAL A 164 -6.22 -2.58 2.76
C VAL A 164 -7.07 -2.41 4.02
N ASN A 165 -7.78 -3.46 4.43
CA ASN A 165 -8.61 -3.44 5.64
C ASN A 165 -7.75 -3.23 6.89
N ASP A 166 -6.62 -3.93 7.00
CA ASP A 166 -5.69 -3.78 8.13
C ASP A 166 -5.11 -2.37 8.19
N CYS A 167 -4.79 -1.78 7.04
CA CYS A 167 -4.29 -0.41 6.96
C CYS A 167 -5.35 0.60 7.42
N ILE A 168 -6.59 0.46 6.96
CA ILE A 168 -7.71 1.34 7.39
C ILE A 168 -7.90 1.22 8.90
N GLU A 169 -7.97 -0.01 9.41
CA GLU A 169 -8.16 -0.27 10.84
C GLU A 169 -6.97 0.22 11.68
N SER A 170 -5.74 0.08 11.18
CA SER A 170 -4.53 0.63 11.79
C SER A 170 -4.61 2.16 11.91
N GLY A 171 -5.03 2.85 10.85
CA GLY A 171 -5.25 4.30 10.88
C GLY A 171 -6.32 4.73 11.88
N ARG A 172 -7.46 4.02 11.93
CA ARG A 172 -8.53 4.27 12.90
C ARG A 172 -8.05 4.10 14.35
N ARG A 173 -7.31 3.02 14.64
CA ARG A 173 -6.76 2.75 15.97
C ARG A 173 -5.75 3.82 16.38
N ALA A 174 -4.88 4.25 15.47
CA ALA A 174 -3.93 5.33 15.74
C ALA A 174 -4.63 6.66 16.06
N ALA A 175 -5.64 7.05 15.28
CA ALA A 175 -6.44 8.24 15.57
C ALA A 175 -7.11 8.14 16.95
N THR A 176 -7.71 6.99 17.28
CA THR A 176 -8.36 6.75 18.58
C THR A 176 -7.37 6.88 19.73
N HIS A 177 -6.17 6.31 19.60
CA HIS A 177 -5.12 6.39 20.61
C HIS A 177 -4.66 7.84 20.82
N VAL A 178 -4.40 8.57 19.74
CA VAL A 178 -4.01 9.98 19.81
C VAL A 178 -5.09 10.82 20.49
N LEU A 179 -6.36 10.69 20.08
CA LEU A 179 -7.46 11.47 20.67
C LEU A 179 -7.59 11.24 22.18
N ARG A 180 -7.48 9.99 22.65
CA ARG A 180 -7.50 9.68 24.09
C ARG A 180 -6.39 10.39 24.87
N ASN A 181 -5.20 10.53 24.28
CA ASN A 181 -4.07 11.22 24.90
C ASN A 181 -4.16 12.76 24.76
N LEU A 182 -5.02 13.27 23.86
CA LEU A 182 -5.29 14.70 23.73
C LEU A 182 -6.34 15.20 24.73
N ASP A 183 -7.26 14.32 25.15
CA ASP A 183 -8.30 14.58 26.13
C ASP A 183 -7.83 14.44 27.60
N LEU A 184 -6.61 13.94 27.82
CA LEU A 184 -5.85 13.98 29.09
C LEU A 184 -5.00 15.25 29.17
#